data_AF-A0A223CWW1-F1
#
_entry.id   AF-A0A223CWW1-F1
#
_cell.length_a   1.000
_cell.length_b   1.000
_cell.length_c   1.000
_cell.angle_alpha   90.00
_cell.angle_beta   90.00
_cell.angle_gamma   90.00
#
_symmetry.space_group_name_H-M   'P 1'
#
loop_
_entity.id
_entity.type
_entity.pdbx_description
1 polymer ?
#
loop_
_entity_poly.entity_id
_entity_poly.type
_entity_poly.pdbx_seq_one_letter_code
_entity_poly.pdbx_strand_id
1 'polypeptide(L)'
;MAVRTWLVALLAAVVLVGGGSARAAEGQGSSVLPLSYRPEDNRQEVREIKQEEVKKVYQQKKIDGAQVLLFSRPYEQDDYLYGAWVKDGKLYDLGAVGTLPFAEQTYIDKHEFNGHAVLRIDGVYAAKAVQSNFYLLGAEQVKPFLRVNGHAVESDLDRDGKKEIVTMHSLSGTTKIFKEMPSGQFEVADINQATAGKEVVFQMEDDLFIAKFADGTTKKYLYTPDGLREEK
;
A
#
# COMPACT_ATOMS: atom_id res chain seq x y z
N MET A 1 47.24 24.88 51.17
CA MET A 1 48.17 24.18 52.09
C MET A 1 47.32 23.57 53.21
N ALA A 2 47.62 22.34 53.64
CA ALA A 2 46.82 21.40 54.47
C ALA A 2 45.78 20.60 53.65
N VAL A 3 45.94 19.33 53.25
CA VAL A 3 46.57 18.09 53.77
C VAL A 3 45.80 17.40 54.91
N ARG A 4 45.55 16.09 54.65
CA ARG A 4 45.18 14.96 55.54
C ARG A 4 43.68 14.82 55.88
N THR A 5 43.08 13.63 55.89
CA THR A 5 43.63 12.28 56.10
C THR A 5 42.64 11.21 55.60
N TRP A 6 43.19 10.05 55.30
CA TRP A 6 42.55 8.80 54.88
C TRP A 6 41.80 8.10 56.02
N LEU A 7 40.79 7.30 55.68
CA LEU A 7 40.44 6.08 56.41
C LEU A 7 39.97 5.01 55.42
N VAL A 8 40.80 3.97 55.30
CA VAL A 8 40.48 2.67 54.70
C VAL A 8 39.79 1.84 55.78
N ALA A 9 38.72 1.13 55.42
CA ALA A 9 38.28 -0.05 56.16
C ALA A 9 37.83 -1.14 55.16
N LEU A 10 38.37 -2.33 55.40
CA LEU A 10 38.30 -3.56 54.62
C LEU A 10 36.97 -4.31 54.78
N LEU A 11 36.62 -5.03 53.70
CA LEU A 11 35.96 -6.35 53.58
C LEU A 11 34.88 -6.80 54.59
N ALA A 12 33.73 -7.19 54.02
CA ALA A 12 33.17 -8.53 54.26
C ALA A 12 32.33 -8.97 53.05
N ALA A 13 32.79 -10.02 52.36
CA ALA A 13 31.97 -10.79 51.44
C ALA A 13 31.11 -11.77 52.25
N VAL A 14 29.79 -11.73 52.05
CA VAL A 14 28.89 -12.80 52.46
C VAL A 14 28.16 -13.26 51.20
N VAL A 15 28.52 -14.44 50.72
CA VAL A 15 27.73 -15.23 49.78
C VAL A 15 26.63 -15.90 50.60
N LEU A 16 25.38 -15.58 50.34
CA LEU A 16 24.23 -16.38 50.75
C LEU A 16 23.50 -16.83 49.48
N VAL A 17 23.67 -18.11 49.18
CA VAL A 17 22.87 -18.89 48.24
C VAL A 17 21.62 -19.36 48.98
N GLY A 18 20.47 -19.17 48.35
CA GLY A 18 19.14 -19.65 48.79
C GLY A 18 18.12 -18.58 48.40
N GLY A 19 17.13 -18.80 47.53
CA GLY A 19 16.46 -20.01 47.10
C GLY A 19 14.98 -19.66 47.08
N GLY A 20 14.36 -19.59 45.88
CA GLY A 20 12.95 -19.24 45.69
C GLY A 20 12.68 -17.73 45.80
N SER A 21 11.94 -17.06 44.93
CA SER A 21 11.04 -17.51 43.88
C SER A 21 11.09 -16.48 42.77
N ALA A 22 11.51 -16.91 41.58
CA ALA A 22 11.23 -16.16 40.37
C ALA A 22 9.71 -16.11 40.19
N ARG A 23 9.08 -15.00 40.58
CA ARG A 23 7.89 -14.55 39.86
C ARG A 23 8.40 -13.94 38.57
N ALA A 24 8.68 -14.82 37.60
CA ALA A 24 8.59 -14.44 36.21
C ALA A 24 7.14 -13.98 36.02
N ALA A 25 6.95 -12.67 35.93
CA ALA A 25 5.76 -12.16 35.28
C ALA A 25 5.84 -12.68 33.84
N GLU A 26 5.08 -13.73 33.54
CA GLU A 26 4.74 -14.11 32.17
C GLU A 26 3.98 -12.92 31.56
N GLY A 27 4.72 -11.94 31.06
CA GLY A 27 4.24 -11.13 29.98
C GLY A 27 4.05 -12.08 28.81
N GLN A 28 2.82 -12.51 28.56
CA GLN A 28 2.42 -13.06 27.27
C GLN A 28 2.64 -11.96 26.22
N GLY A 29 3.89 -11.81 25.77
CA GLY A 29 4.26 -10.86 24.73
C GLY A 29 3.41 -11.13 23.51
N SER A 30 2.65 -10.12 23.05
CA SER A 30 1.95 -10.24 21.78
C SER A 30 3.01 -10.55 20.72
N SER A 31 2.96 -11.73 20.11
CA SER A 31 3.88 -12.07 19.03
C SER A 31 3.61 -11.14 17.85
N VAL A 32 4.58 -10.30 17.52
CA VAL A 32 4.57 -9.52 16.28
C VAL A 32 5.05 -10.43 15.16
N LEU A 33 4.24 -10.58 14.12
CA LEU A 33 4.59 -11.33 12.92
C LEU A 33 5.35 -10.41 11.96
N PRO A 34 6.60 -10.74 11.59
CA PRO A 34 7.37 -9.91 10.69
C PRO A 34 6.77 -9.95 9.28
N LEU A 35 6.86 -8.82 8.58
CA LEU A 35 6.49 -8.72 7.17
C LEU A 35 7.72 -8.85 6.29
N SER A 36 7.62 -9.70 5.26
CA SER A 36 8.68 -9.85 4.26
C SER A 36 8.41 -8.92 3.08
N TYR A 37 9.01 -7.74 3.11
CA TYR A 37 8.96 -6.78 2.01
C TYR A 37 9.88 -7.19 0.86
N ARG A 38 9.46 -6.87 -0.35
CA ARG A 38 10.26 -6.99 -1.58
C ARG A 38 9.98 -5.80 -2.49
N PRO A 39 10.91 -5.42 -3.38
CA PRO A 39 10.65 -4.38 -4.38
C PRO A 39 9.42 -4.70 -5.23
N GLU A 40 8.57 -3.70 -5.45
CA GLU A 40 7.45 -3.79 -6.38
C GLU A 40 7.94 -3.47 -7.81
N ASP A 41 7.61 -4.37 -8.75
CA ASP A 41 7.95 -4.21 -10.16
C ASP A 41 6.84 -3.44 -10.89
N ASN A 42 6.86 -2.12 -10.78
CA ASN A 42 5.91 -1.26 -11.49
C ASN A 42 6.29 -1.11 -12.97
N ARG A 43 5.52 -1.76 -13.84
CA ARG A 43 5.68 -1.72 -15.31
C ARG A 43 4.78 -0.72 -16.02
N GLN A 44 4.20 0.20 -15.27
CA GLN A 44 3.37 1.26 -15.84
C GLN A 44 4.24 2.23 -16.63
N GLU A 45 3.80 2.59 -17.83
CA GLU A 45 4.48 3.52 -18.71
C GLU A 45 3.57 4.71 -19.02
N VAL A 46 4.18 5.86 -19.24
CA VAL A 46 3.50 7.04 -19.76
C VAL A 46 4.27 7.54 -20.97
N ARG A 47 3.55 7.80 -22.06
CA ARG A 47 4.13 8.33 -23.29
C ARG A 47 3.21 9.33 -23.95
N GLU A 48 3.77 10.29 -24.67
CA GLU A 48 2.96 11.20 -25.49
C GLU A 48 2.39 10.43 -26.71
N ILE A 49 1.11 10.64 -27.01
CA ILE A 49 0.40 10.03 -28.13
C ILE A 49 -0.28 11.08 -29.00
N LYS A 50 -0.62 10.70 -30.23
CA LYS A 50 -1.35 11.57 -31.16
C LYS A 50 -2.87 11.36 -31.04
N GLN A 51 -3.64 12.37 -31.45
CA GLN A 51 -5.10 12.29 -31.49
C GLN A 51 -5.61 11.11 -32.35
N GLU A 52 -4.85 10.70 -33.36
CA GLU A 52 -5.13 9.56 -34.23
C GLU A 52 -5.18 8.23 -33.44
N GLU A 53 -4.52 8.13 -32.29
CA GLU A 53 -4.56 6.95 -31.42
C GLU A 53 -5.85 6.90 -30.58
N VAL A 54 -6.66 7.96 -30.59
CA VAL A 54 -7.94 8.06 -29.87
C VAL A 54 -9.10 7.80 -30.85
N LYS A 55 -9.73 6.62 -30.77
CA LYS A 55 -10.88 6.26 -31.62
C LYS A 55 -12.19 6.85 -31.11
N LYS A 56 -12.49 6.61 -29.82
CA LYS A 56 -13.74 7.01 -29.18
C LYS A 56 -13.47 7.30 -27.72
N VAL A 57 -13.95 8.45 -27.25
CA VAL A 57 -13.93 8.84 -25.84
C VAL A 57 -15.22 8.35 -25.18
N TYR A 58 -15.09 7.73 -24.02
CA TYR A 58 -16.19 7.21 -23.20
C TYR A 58 -16.45 8.13 -22.00
N GLN A 59 -15.38 8.61 -21.37
CA GLN A 59 -15.47 9.51 -20.23
C GLN A 59 -14.42 10.61 -20.33
N GLN A 60 -14.74 11.78 -19.79
CA GLN A 60 -13.82 12.89 -19.64
C GLN A 60 -14.02 13.54 -18.28
N LYS A 61 -12.94 13.84 -17.57
CA LYS A 61 -12.96 14.53 -16.27
C LYS A 61 -11.95 15.68 -16.26
N LYS A 62 -12.40 16.91 -16.03
CA LYS A 62 -11.52 18.06 -15.87
C LYS A 62 -10.88 18.05 -14.48
N ILE A 63 -9.58 18.31 -14.41
CA ILE A 63 -8.78 18.34 -13.18
C ILE A 63 -7.74 19.45 -13.33
N ASP A 64 -7.88 20.53 -12.56
CA ASP A 64 -6.92 21.64 -12.42
C ASP A 64 -6.29 22.14 -13.73
N GLY A 65 -7.13 22.59 -14.66
CA GLY A 65 -6.68 23.12 -15.96
C GLY A 65 -6.23 22.05 -16.96
N ALA A 66 -6.25 20.78 -16.58
CA ALA A 66 -6.05 19.63 -17.44
C ALA A 66 -7.31 18.75 -17.48
N GLN A 67 -7.23 17.62 -18.18
CA GLN A 67 -8.32 16.65 -18.25
C GLN A 67 -7.80 15.21 -18.34
N VAL A 68 -8.57 14.28 -17.78
CA VAL A 68 -8.41 12.84 -18.01
C VAL A 68 -9.43 12.43 -19.06
N LEU A 69 -9.01 11.66 -20.06
CA LEU A 69 -9.86 11.02 -21.04
C LEU A 69 -9.81 9.50 -20.86
N LEU A 70 -10.96 8.84 -20.89
CA LEU A 70 -11.05 7.39 -21.05
C LEU A 70 -11.50 7.07 -22.47
N PHE A 71 -10.75 6.25 -23.19
CA PHE A 71 -10.92 6.05 -24.63
C PHE A 71 -10.60 4.63 -25.12
N SER A 72 -11.07 4.29 -26.33
CA SER A 72 -10.63 3.10 -27.08
C SER A 72 -9.67 3.48 -28.20
N ARG A 73 -8.84 2.54 -28.65
CA ARG A 73 -7.90 2.73 -29.77
C ARG A 73 -8.45 2.20 -31.11
N PRO A 74 -8.00 2.74 -32.27
CA PRO A 74 -8.48 2.30 -33.58
C PRO A 74 -8.12 0.86 -33.97
N TYR A 75 -6.94 0.38 -33.57
CA TYR A 75 -6.32 -0.86 -34.08
C TYR A 75 -6.18 -1.98 -33.07
N GLU A 76 -6.76 -1.82 -31.88
CA GLU A 76 -6.74 -2.88 -30.87
C GLU A 76 -8.00 -3.74 -30.97
N GLN A 77 -7.78 -5.06 -30.91
CA GLN A 77 -8.84 -6.06 -30.96
C GLN A 77 -9.46 -6.33 -29.59
N ASP A 78 -8.73 -5.98 -28.52
CA ASP A 78 -9.17 -6.18 -27.15
C ASP A 78 -10.11 -5.05 -26.70
N ASP A 79 -11.11 -5.40 -25.90
CA ASP A 79 -12.06 -4.46 -25.29
C ASP A 79 -11.42 -3.65 -24.14
N TYR A 80 -10.19 -3.19 -24.29
CA TYR A 80 -9.52 -2.35 -23.29
C TYR A 80 -10.03 -0.91 -23.32
N LEU A 81 -10.12 -0.34 -22.12
CA LEU A 81 -10.31 1.08 -21.88
C LEU A 81 -8.96 1.69 -21.52
N TYR A 82 -8.55 2.69 -22.29
CA TYR A 82 -7.31 3.43 -22.11
C TYR A 82 -7.55 4.74 -21.38
N GLY A 83 -6.57 5.16 -20.59
CA GLY A 83 -6.54 6.49 -19.99
C GLY A 83 -5.60 7.42 -20.75
N ALA A 84 -5.93 8.70 -20.85
CA ALA A 84 -4.99 9.74 -21.25
C ALA A 84 -5.11 10.96 -20.32
N TRP A 85 -3.97 11.56 -19.99
CA TRP A 85 -3.89 12.89 -19.38
C TRP A 85 -3.66 13.92 -20.48
N VAL A 86 -4.49 14.95 -20.54
CA VAL A 86 -4.39 16.00 -21.55
C VAL A 86 -4.12 17.34 -20.89
N LYS A 87 -3.03 17.98 -21.30
CA LYS A 87 -2.58 19.27 -20.79
C LYS A 87 -1.87 20.03 -21.88
N ASP A 88 -2.19 21.32 -22.02
CA ASP A 88 -1.56 22.24 -23.00
C ASP A 88 -1.56 21.69 -24.44
N GLY A 89 -2.66 21.01 -24.82
CA GLY A 89 -2.83 20.41 -26.14
C GLY A 89 -2.08 19.09 -26.36
N LYS A 90 -1.30 18.62 -25.39
CA LYS A 90 -0.59 17.33 -25.45
C LYS A 90 -1.42 16.22 -24.79
N LEU A 91 -1.37 15.03 -25.36
CA LEU A 91 -2.03 13.83 -24.84
C LEU A 91 -0.97 12.85 -24.35
N TYR A 92 -1.03 12.47 -23.08
CA TYR A 92 -0.17 11.48 -22.46
C TYR A 92 -0.96 10.21 -22.19
N ASP A 93 -0.60 9.14 -22.88
CA ASP A 93 -1.13 7.80 -22.69
C ASP A 93 -0.77 7.27 -21.30
N LEU A 94 -1.79 6.85 -20.56
CA LEU A 94 -1.70 6.24 -19.24
C LEU A 94 -1.76 4.70 -19.33
N GLY A 95 -1.87 4.16 -20.55
CA GLY A 95 -2.06 2.74 -20.81
C GLY A 95 -3.49 2.27 -20.53
N ALA A 96 -3.67 0.94 -20.53
CA ALA A 96 -4.93 0.32 -20.19
C ALA A 96 -5.23 0.58 -18.70
N VAL A 97 -6.45 1.03 -18.42
CA VAL A 97 -6.94 1.32 -17.08
C VAL A 97 -8.21 0.53 -16.73
N GLY A 98 -8.78 -0.20 -17.69
CA GLY A 98 -9.95 -1.07 -17.49
C GLY A 98 -10.39 -1.73 -18.80
N THR A 99 -11.65 -2.17 -18.86
CA THR A 99 -12.28 -2.66 -20.10
C THR A 99 -13.54 -1.88 -20.47
N LEU A 100 -13.84 -1.81 -21.77
CA LEU A 100 -14.93 -1.02 -22.35
C LEU A 100 -16.31 -1.32 -21.74
N PRO A 101 -16.69 -2.59 -21.46
CA PRO A 101 -17.99 -2.89 -20.83
C PRO A 101 -18.17 -2.26 -19.44
N PHE A 102 -17.08 -1.85 -18.79
CA PHE A 102 -17.08 -1.23 -17.46
C PHE A 102 -16.58 0.21 -17.46
N ALA A 103 -16.58 0.88 -18.61
CA ALA A 103 -16.11 2.27 -18.71
C ALA A 103 -16.83 3.21 -17.74
N GLU A 104 -18.15 3.09 -17.60
CA GLU A 104 -18.97 3.89 -16.68
C GLU A 104 -18.73 3.57 -15.20
N GLN A 105 -18.08 2.43 -14.89
CA GLN A 105 -17.72 2.03 -13.53
C GLN A 105 -16.31 2.48 -13.15
N THR A 106 -15.58 3.09 -14.09
CA THR A 106 -14.23 3.57 -13.84
C THR A 106 -14.28 4.82 -12.97
N TYR A 107 -13.58 4.78 -11.84
CA TYR A 107 -13.46 5.90 -10.93
C TYR A 107 -12.16 6.64 -11.22
N ILE A 108 -12.24 7.97 -11.24
CA ILE A 108 -11.10 8.86 -11.47
C ILE A 108 -11.06 9.83 -10.31
N ASP A 109 -9.93 9.97 -9.64
CA ASP A 109 -9.74 10.92 -8.56
C ASP A 109 -8.38 11.61 -8.59
N LYS A 110 -8.35 12.83 -8.05
CA LYS A 110 -7.10 13.53 -7.77
C LYS A 110 -7.07 13.83 -6.28
N HIS A 111 -5.99 13.44 -5.64
CA HIS A 111 -5.78 13.67 -4.22
C HIS A 111 -4.28 13.80 -3.90
N GLU A 112 -3.98 13.92 -2.61
CA GLU A 112 -2.63 14.01 -2.07
C GLU A 112 -2.24 12.68 -1.40
N PHE A 113 -1.05 12.19 -1.73
CA PHE A 113 -0.44 10.99 -1.15
C PHE A 113 1.04 11.26 -0.85
N ASN A 114 1.43 11.22 0.44
CA ASN A 114 2.81 11.35 0.92
C ASN A 114 3.60 12.58 0.38
N GLY A 115 2.92 13.71 0.21
CA GLY A 115 3.44 14.96 -0.34
C GLY A 115 3.29 15.09 -1.86
N HIS A 116 2.70 14.09 -2.53
CA HIS A 116 2.53 14.07 -3.97
C HIS A 116 1.10 14.38 -4.39
N ALA A 117 0.94 15.19 -5.44
CA ALA A 117 -0.32 15.28 -6.16
C ALA A 117 -0.46 14.05 -7.07
N VAL A 118 -1.45 13.20 -6.79
CA VAL A 118 -1.63 11.92 -7.47
C VAL A 118 -2.96 11.91 -8.22
N LEU A 119 -2.93 11.36 -9.43
CA LEU A 119 -4.10 10.93 -10.17
C LEU A 119 -4.29 9.43 -9.94
N ARG A 120 -5.46 9.04 -9.46
CA ARG A 120 -5.87 7.64 -9.31
C ARG A 120 -6.98 7.31 -10.30
N ILE A 121 -6.84 6.18 -10.99
CA ILE A 121 -7.86 5.61 -11.87
C ILE A 121 -8.10 4.16 -11.46
N ASP A 122 -9.28 3.90 -10.93
CA ASP A 122 -9.73 2.55 -10.58
C ASP A 122 -10.66 2.05 -11.67
N GLY A 123 -10.20 1.06 -12.43
CA GLY A 123 -11.01 0.44 -13.46
C GLY A 123 -11.24 -1.05 -13.20
N VAL A 124 -12.18 -1.57 -13.96
CA VAL A 124 -12.64 -2.95 -13.86
C VAL A 124 -12.23 -3.69 -15.12
N TYR A 125 -11.60 -4.84 -14.94
CA TYR A 125 -11.19 -5.76 -15.99
C TYR A 125 -12.12 -6.99 -16.03
N ALA A 126 -11.79 -7.97 -16.87
CA ALA A 126 -12.52 -9.24 -16.95
C ALA A 126 -12.75 -9.88 -15.57
N ALA A 127 -13.85 -10.63 -15.43
CA ALA A 127 -14.30 -11.21 -14.16
C ALA A 127 -14.50 -10.19 -13.01
N LYS A 128 -14.70 -8.90 -13.35
CA LYS A 128 -14.81 -7.79 -12.40
C LYS A 128 -13.58 -7.60 -11.51
N ALA A 129 -12.40 -8.00 -12.00
CA ALA A 129 -11.15 -7.75 -11.31
C ALA A 129 -10.87 -6.23 -11.32
N VAL A 130 -10.75 -5.64 -10.14
CA VAL A 130 -10.43 -4.22 -9.99
C VAL A 130 -8.92 -4.03 -10.04
N GLN A 131 -8.48 -2.94 -10.66
CA GLN A 131 -7.10 -2.49 -10.64
C GLN A 131 -7.07 -0.98 -10.39
N SER A 132 -6.19 -0.55 -9.50
CA SER A 132 -5.98 0.86 -9.18
C SER A 132 -4.67 1.32 -9.84
N ASN A 133 -4.75 2.39 -10.62
CA ASN A 133 -3.63 2.98 -11.35
C ASN A 133 -3.33 4.37 -10.82
N PHE A 134 -2.13 4.58 -10.30
CA PHE A 134 -1.67 5.83 -9.72
C PHE A 134 -0.63 6.49 -10.61
N TYR A 135 -0.72 7.82 -10.75
CA TYR A 135 0.21 8.62 -11.53
C TYR A 135 0.59 9.89 -10.78
N LEU A 136 1.86 10.28 -10.83
CA LEU A 136 2.32 11.56 -10.29
C LEU A 136 1.97 12.68 -11.26
N LEU A 137 1.26 13.69 -10.76
CA LEU A 137 0.95 14.91 -11.51
C LEU A 137 2.10 15.92 -11.34
N GLY A 138 2.98 15.97 -12.35
CA GLY A 138 4.06 16.95 -12.41
C GLY A 138 3.66 18.25 -13.13
N ALA A 139 4.51 19.27 -13.01
CA ALA A 139 4.34 20.54 -13.71
C ALA A 139 4.36 20.37 -15.25
N GLU A 140 5.31 19.59 -15.75
CA GLU A 140 5.53 19.42 -17.20
C GLU A 140 4.83 18.18 -17.77
N GLN A 141 4.88 17.04 -17.06
CA GLN A 141 4.29 15.79 -17.52
C GLN A 141 3.79 14.94 -16.35
N VAL A 142 2.77 14.13 -16.63
CA VAL A 142 2.34 13.03 -15.77
C VAL A 142 3.38 11.91 -15.82
N LYS A 143 3.58 11.19 -14.71
CA LYS A 143 4.54 10.08 -14.61
C LYS A 143 3.90 8.84 -13.99
N PRO A 144 4.34 7.62 -14.36
CA PRO A 144 3.96 6.42 -13.63
C PRO A 144 4.27 6.56 -12.14
N PHE A 145 3.43 5.98 -11.28
CA PHE A 145 3.69 5.96 -9.84
C PHE A 145 3.58 4.54 -9.31
N LEU A 146 2.39 3.96 -9.43
CA LEU A 146 2.11 2.60 -8.98
C LEU A 146 0.90 2.02 -9.71
N ARG A 147 0.93 0.73 -10.02
CA ARG A 147 -0.23 -0.02 -10.47
C ARG A 147 -0.42 -1.22 -9.55
N VAL A 148 -1.62 -1.40 -9.01
CA VAL A 148 -1.93 -2.51 -8.11
C VAL A 148 -3.23 -3.21 -8.48
N ASN A 149 -3.23 -4.53 -8.29
CA ASN A 149 -4.42 -5.34 -8.47
C ASN A 149 -5.24 -5.41 -7.18
N GLY A 150 -6.56 -5.38 -7.31
CA GLY A 150 -7.50 -5.31 -6.20
C GLY A 150 -7.98 -3.90 -5.89
N HIS A 151 -8.91 -3.80 -4.95
CA HIS A 151 -9.35 -2.53 -4.39
C HIS A 151 -8.24 -1.94 -3.53
N ALA A 152 -7.79 -0.73 -3.83
CA ALA A 152 -6.75 -0.04 -3.06
C ALA A 152 -7.35 0.91 -2.02
N VAL A 153 -6.73 0.93 -0.83
CA VAL A 153 -7.03 1.86 0.26
C VAL A 153 -5.72 2.49 0.68
N GLU A 154 -5.75 3.78 1.01
CA GLU A 154 -4.60 4.52 1.49
C GLU A 154 -4.84 4.89 2.96
N SER A 155 -3.96 4.47 3.86
CA SER A 155 -4.06 4.76 5.29
C SER A 155 -2.67 4.80 5.91
N ASP A 156 -2.46 5.70 6.87
CA ASP A 156 -1.25 5.75 7.70
C ASP A 156 -1.41 4.72 8.82
N LEU A 157 -0.99 3.48 8.54
CA LEU A 157 -1.34 2.32 9.36
C LEU A 157 -0.44 2.22 10.59
N ASP A 158 0.84 2.58 10.48
CA ASP A 158 1.79 2.56 11.58
C ASP A 158 1.93 3.89 12.33
N ARG A 159 1.19 4.93 11.89
CA ARG A 159 1.16 6.27 12.47
C ARG A 159 2.50 7.00 12.35
N ASP A 160 3.28 6.70 11.31
CA ASP A 160 4.54 7.38 11.00
C ASP A 160 4.35 8.71 10.21
N GLY A 161 3.10 9.02 9.83
CA GLY A 161 2.73 10.19 9.04
C GLY A 161 2.79 9.97 7.53
N LYS A 162 3.16 8.78 7.07
CA LYS A 162 3.07 8.35 5.68
C LYS A 162 2.00 7.28 5.53
N LYS A 163 1.24 7.37 4.45
CA LYS A 163 0.23 6.37 4.11
C LYS A 163 0.90 5.17 3.44
N GLU A 164 0.48 3.99 3.85
CA GLU A 164 0.60 2.76 3.07
C GLU A 164 -0.60 2.59 2.14
N ILE A 165 -0.40 1.80 1.08
CA ILE A 165 -1.48 1.35 0.21
C ILE A 165 -1.79 -0.11 0.53
N VAL A 166 -3.03 -0.41 0.92
CA VAL A 166 -3.52 -1.77 1.13
C VAL A 166 -4.36 -2.18 -0.07
N THR A 167 -4.07 -3.34 -0.66
CA THR A 167 -4.93 -3.90 -1.70
C THR A 167 -5.61 -5.18 -1.26
N MET A 168 -6.89 -5.29 -1.62
CA MET A 168 -7.69 -6.49 -1.38
C MET A 168 -8.16 -7.06 -2.70
N HIS A 169 -7.80 -8.32 -2.96
CA HIS A 169 -8.27 -9.06 -4.12
C HIS A 169 -9.39 -10.02 -3.71
N SER A 170 -10.64 -9.53 -3.80
CA SER A 170 -11.82 -10.18 -3.22
C SER A 170 -12.04 -11.63 -3.66
N LEU A 171 -11.68 -11.98 -4.90
CA LEU A 171 -11.86 -13.34 -5.42
C LEU A 171 -10.87 -14.35 -4.83
N SER A 172 -9.64 -13.93 -4.50
CA SER A 172 -8.61 -14.81 -3.93
C SER A 172 -8.48 -14.67 -2.42
N GLY A 173 -9.15 -13.68 -1.82
CA GLY A 173 -8.98 -13.34 -0.41
C GLY A 173 -7.55 -12.92 -0.07
N THR A 174 -6.82 -12.37 -1.05
CA THR A 174 -5.42 -11.96 -0.87
C THR A 174 -5.37 -10.48 -0.53
N THR A 175 -4.63 -10.15 0.54
CA THR A 175 -4.37 -8.78 0.94
C THR A 175 -2.87 -8.48 0.91
N LYS A 176 -2.50 -7.34 0.34
CA LYS A 176 -1.12 -6.86 0.26
C LYS A 176 -1.02 -5.45 0.81
N ILE A 177 0.16 -5.11 1.30
CA ILE A 177 0.51 -3.76 1.72
C ILE A 177 1.70 -3.26 0.89
N PHE A 178 1.64 -2.01 0.47
CA PHE A 178 2.68 -1.34 -0.29
C PHE A 178 3.15 -0.12 0.49
N LYS A 179 4.47 0.01 0.66
CA LYS A 179 5.11 1.16 1.31
C LYS A 179 5.97 1.91 0.30
N GLU A 180 5.85 3.24 0.30
CA GLU A 180 6.70 4.10 -0.50
C GLU A 180 8.05 4.31 0.19
N MET A 181 9.12 4.00 -0.53
CA MET A 181 10.50 4.17 -0.08
C MET A 181 10.98 5.59 -0.35
N PRO A 182 12.01 6.08 0.38
CA PRO A 182 12.59 7.40 0.12
C PRO A 182 13.10 7.63 -1.32
N SER A 183 13.38 6.55 -2.07
CA SER A 183 13.72 6.59 -3.49
C SER A 183 12.53 6.88 -4.42
N GLY A 184 11.31 6.92 -3.89
CA GLY A 184 10.05 6.99 -4.65
C GLY A 184 9.60 5.64 -5.25
N GLN A 185 10.33 4.56 -4.98
CA GLN A 185 9.92 3.20 -5.35
C GLN A 185 9.02 2.60 -4.27
N PHE A 186 8.25 1.58 -4.62
CA PHE A 186 7.43 0.86 -3.67
C PHE A 186 8.04 -0.49 -3.31
N GLU A 187 7.85 -0.89 -2.06
CA GLU A 187 8.00 -2.26 -1.60
C GLU A 187 6.64 -2.84 -1.26
N VAL A 188 6.48 -4.15 -1.45
CA VAL A 188 5.23 -4.88 -1.20
C VAL A 188 5.46 -6.03 -0.22
N ALA A 189 4.52 -6.22 0.69
CA ALA A 189 4.42 -7.42 1.53
C ALA A 189 3.05 -8.09 1.38
N ASP A 190 3.05 -9.42 1.49
CA ASP A 190 1.84 -10.25 1.42
C ASP A 190 1.36 -10.59 2.84
N ILE A 191 0.16 -10.13 3.19
CA ILE A 191 -0.37 -10.28 4.54
C ILE A 191 -0.83 -11.72 4.79
N ASN A 192 -1.34 -12.40 3.76
CA ASN A 192 -1.70 -13.82 3.85
C ASN A 192 -0.46 -14.66 4.15
N GLN A 193 0.66 -14.36 3.49
CA GLN A 193 1.92 -15.06 3.74
C GLN A 193 2.41 -14.86 5.19
N ALA A 194 2.38 -13.63 5.70
CA ALA A 194 2.86 -13.34 7.06
C ALA A 194 1.99 -13.95 8.16
N THR A 195 0.67 -13.95 7.96
CA THR A 195 -0.29 -14.53 8.91
C THR A 195 -0.46 -16.03 8.75
N ALA A 196 0.00 -16.63 7.64
CA ALA A 196 -0.44 -17.94 7.15
C ALA A 196 -1.97 -18.08 7.00
N GLY A 197 -2.67 -16.95 6.85
CA GLY A 197 -4.11 -16.87 6.64
C GLY A 197 -4.48 -17.32 5.23
N LYS A 198 -5.54 -18.14 5.13
CA LYS A 198 -6.09 -18.56 3.83
C LYS A 198 -6.73 -17.38 3.11
N GLU A 199 -7.48 -16.58 3.86
CA GLU A 199 -8.14 -15.36 3.40
C GLU A 199 -7.78 -14.25 4.38
N VAL A 200 -7.42 -13.07 3.89
CA VAL A 200 -7.22 -11.88 4.70
C VAL A 200 -8.02 -10.75 4.09
N VAL A 201 -8.76 -10.02 4.93
CA VAL A 201 -9.50 -8.81 4.54
C VAL A 201 -9.02 -7.64 5.41
N PHE A 202 -8.93 -6.46 4.81
CA PHE A 202 -8.65 -5.23 5.55
C PHE A 202 -9.95 -4.51 5.90
N GLN A 203 -10.19 -4.31 7.19
CA GLN A 203 -11.31 -3.55 7.73
C GLN A 203 -10.86 -2.10 7.92
N MET A 204 -11.24 -1.25 6.98
CA MET A 204 -10.77 0.14 6.90
C MET A 204 -11.16 1.00 8.10
N GLU A 205 -12.32 0.76 8.71
CA GLU A 205 -12.84 1.58 9.82
C GLU A 205 -11.95 1.50 11.07
N ASP A 206 -11.31 0.36 11.27
CA ASP A 206 -10.49 0.07 12.45
C ASP A 206 -8.99 -0.05 12.12
N ASP A 207 -8.60 0.11 10.85
CA ASP A 207 -7.24 -0.20 10.34
C ASP A 207 -6.77 -1.64 10.70
N LEU A 208 -7.68 -2.62 10.62
CA LEU A 208 -7.43 -4.01 11.03
C LEU A 208 -7.35 -4.99 9.87
N PHE A 209 -6.43 -5.94 9.96
CA PHE A 209 -6.40 -7.12 9.11
C PHE A 209 -7.10 -8.29 9.79
N ILE A 210 -8.12 -8.84 9.14
CA ILE A 210 -8.85 -10.01 9.61
C ILE A 210 -8.37 -11.21 8.81
N ALA A 211 -7.58 -12.08 9.44
CA ALA A 211 -7.08 -13.31 8.83
C ALA A 211 -7.95 -14.50 9.22
N LYS A 212 -8.44 -15.23 8.22
CA LYS A 212 -9.19 -16.47 8.37
C LYS A 212 -8.32 -17.66 7.97
N PHE A 213 -8.26 -18.64 8.86
CA PHE A 213 -7.40 -19.81 8.73
C PHE A 213 -8.16 -21.02 8.14
N ALA A 214 -7.41 -22.05 7.77
CA ALA A 214 -7.97 -23.25 7.15
C ALA A 214 -8.92 -24.03 8.09
N ASP A 215 -8.70 -23.95 9.39
CA ASP A 215 -9.57 -24.53 10.43
C ASP A 215 -10.82 -23.70 10.73
N GLY A 216 -10.99 -22.56 10.03
CA GLY A 216 -12.11 -21.64 10.21
C GLY A 216 -11.92 -20.62 11.33
N THR A 217 -10.82 -20.69 12.09
CA THR A 217 -10.50 -19.66 13.09
C THR A 217 -10.22 -18.32 12.41
N THR A 218 -10.44 -17.24 13.14
CA THR A 218 -10.19 -15.88 12.67
C THR A 218 -9.38 -15.14 13.72
N LYS A 219 -8.38 -14.38 13.28
CA LYS A 219 -7.57 -13.51 14.12
C LYS A 219 -7.51 -12.10 13.52
N LYS A 220 -7.38 -11.12 14.39
CA LYS A 220 -7.26 -9.71 14.03
C LYS A 220 -5.82 -9.26 14.24
N TYR A 221 -5.32 -8.46 13.31
CA TYR A 221 -3.95 -7.93 13.36
C TYR A 221 -3.94 -6.44 13.10
N LEU A 222 -3.19 -5.72 13.92
CA LEU A 222 -2.79 -4.35 13.69
C LEU A 222 -1.45 -4.33 12.95
N TYR A 223 -1.32 -3.43 11.98
CA TYR A 223 -0.03 -3.12 11.41
C TYR A 223 0.75 -2.15 12.31
N THR A 224 2.04 -2.38 12.43
CA THR A 224 2.97 -1.63 13.28
C THR A 224 4.32 -1.53 12.55
N PRO A 225 5.23 -0.64 12.99
CA PRO A 225 6.56 -0.53 12.37
C PRO A 225 7.36 -1.85 12.39
N ASP A 226 7.08 -2.74 13.36
CA ASP A 226 7.78 -4.02 13.53
C ASP A 226 7.07 -5.19 12.79
N GLY A 227 5.89 -4.96 12.19
CA GLY A 227 5.08 -5.98 11.52
C GLY A 227 3.64 -6.05 12.04
N LEU A 228 3.03 -7.23 11.96
CA LEU A 228 1.62 -7.45 12.33
C LEU A 228 1.50 -7.92 13.78
N ARG A 229 0.83 -7.15 14.63
CA ARG A 229 0.55 -7.51 16.01
C ARG A 229 -0.86 -8.06 16.15
N GLU A 230 -0.98 -9.29 16.66
CA GLU A 230 -2.29 -9.89 16.96
C GLU A 230 -3.03 -9.10 18.04
N GLU A 231 -4.30 -8.76 17.79
CA GLU A 231 -5.21 -8.23 18.82
C GLU A 231 -5.78 -9.39 19.64
N LYS A 232 -5.82 -9.21 20.97
CA LYS A 232 -6.36 -10.20 21.92
C LYS A 232 -7.81 -9.92 22.26
#